data_AF-F0EJI2-F1
#
_entry.id   AF-F0EJI2-F1
#
_cell.length_a   1.000
_cell.length_b   1.000
_cell.length_c   1.000
_cell.angle_alpha   90.00
_cell.angle_beta   90.00
_cell.angle_gamma   90.00
#
_symmetry.space_group_name_H-M   'P 1'
#
loop_
_entity.id
_entity.type
_entity.pdbx_description
1 polymer ?
#
loop_
_entity_poly.entity_id
_entity_poly.type
_entity_poly.pdbx_seq_one_letter_code
_entity_poly.pdbx_strand_id
1 'polypeptide(L)'
;MNKRLSTSRYITGFDGIRTLAVIGVILYHLLPTHMRGGYLGVPVFFVVSGYLITDLLRQEWDQNGKIKVKDFYIRRMKRLYPGMVVMLLISAAYITLFQRNLLNNLRGVFVSSLLYYNNWWQINHGLSYFDRFGNESPFTHLWSLAVEGQNYLIWPLVFILLMKIGKQRHRAFKFTAAVTILSAILLAVLYTPGADPTRVYYGTDTRLFSIWMGSALAFIWPSTHLKKEIPQKAKRVLNISGFASLAGLIAAFFFLDDHLTFVYYGGMFLISILCTILVAVTAHPGASLNRVLSNPIFSYIGKRSYGIYLYQFPVMIFYEAKVGNIGENVLMHTLVELFLILFISELSYRFIENPMRKFQYKDTFRTVRGWFSKPIFSWKKPWLVPSLLITLVALFGVVTAPTNYVDAQQQQLKDNIAANKKAAEQSQKNANAEGNEADDEANTSEDEKNIMEKYDLTAAQVKKAESLEITAFGDSVMLDATADLKEVFTQAVVDGDVGRQLYASPELIKDLKEKNLLRDTVLVGLGTNGSFTEAQFDSFMNEIGDRKVYWINVRVPTQRWQNEVNRMLERMAEKYDNMTLIDWYDLSNDQESWFYEDRVHPNPDGMDQYVKLVAQTILQEE
;
A
#
# COMPACT_ATOMS: atom_id res chain seq x y z
N MET A 1 37.48 -15.52 -22.11
CA MET A 1 37.49 -14.21 -21.42
C MET A 1 37.03 -13.17 -22.43
N ASN A 2 35.75 -12.81 -22.46
CA ASN A 2 35.23 -11.87 -23.48
C ASN A 2 35.46 -10.44 -23.01
N LYS A 3 35.84 -9.55 -23.94
CA LYS A 3 36.08 -8.12 -23.69
C LYS A 3 34.94 -7.55 -22.85
N ARG A 4 35.26 -7.03 -21.67
CA ARG A 4 34.40 -6.11 -20.92
C ARG A 4 34.05 -4.97 -21.87
N LEU A 5 32.80 -4.47 -21.88
CA LEU A 5 32.38 -3.30 -22.66
C LEU A 5 33.49 -2.24 -22.55
N SER A 6 34.20 -1.91 -23.64
CA SER A 6 35.35 -1.00 -23.56
C SER A 6 34.95 0.42 -23.16
N THR A 7 33.65 0.75 -23.25
CA THR A 7 33.08 2.08 -23.03
C THR A 7 31.70 2.02 -22.33
N SER A 8 31.60 1.36 -21.17
CA SER A 8 30.38 1.45 -20.34
C SER A 8 30.38 2.75 -19.51
N ARG A 9 29.61 3.76 -19.91
CA ARG A 9 29.43 5.00 -19.13
C ARG A 9 28.48 4.77 -17.95
N TYR A 10 28.96 4.95 -16.72
CA TYR A 10 28.08 4.97 -15.54
C TYR A 10 27.33 6.32 -15.48
N ILE A 11 25.99 6.28 -15.59
CA ILE A 11 25.13 7.47 -15.54
C ILE A 11 24.70 7.68 -14.09
N THR A 12 25.41 8.56 -13.38
CA THR A 12 25.23 8.85 -11.96
C THR A 12 23.85 9.40 -11.63
N GLY A 13 23.21 10.14 -12.54
CA GLY A 13 21.87 10.70 -12.33
C GLY A 13 20.77 9.65 -12.14
N PHE A 14 20.98 8.40 -12.57
CA PHE A 14 20.04 7.30 -12.26
C PHE A 14 20.00 6.94 -10.78
N ASP A 15 21.08 7.16 -10.02
CA ASP A 15 21.04 7.04 -8.57
C ASP A 15 20.16 8.15 -7.96
N GLY A 16 20.14 9.34 -8.56
CA GLY A 16 19.23 10.43 -8.20
C GLY A 16 17.77 10.12 -8.46
N ILE A 17 17.42 9.60 -9.65
CA ILE A 17 16.04 9.19 -9.95
C ILE A 17 15.56 8.13 -8.94
N ARG A 18 16.39 7.11 -8.65
CA ARG A 18 16.07 6.09 -7.65
C ARG A 18 15.93 6.63 -6.23
N THR A 19 16.72 7.65 -5.89
CA THR A 19 16.64 8.33 -4.59
C THR A 19 15.29 9.00 -4.41
N LEU A 20 14.85 9.77 -5.41
CA LEU A 20 13.54 10.41 -5.38
C LEU A 20 12.41 9.37 -5.29
N ALA A 21 12.52 8.29 -6.07
CA ALA A 21 11.53 7.21 -6.05
C ALA A 21 11.44 6.51 -4.68
N VAL A 22 12.56 6.14 -4.05
CA VAL A 22 12.53 5.47 -2.74
C VAL A 22 12.05 6.40 -1.63
N ILE A 23 12.40 7.68 -1.68
CA ILE A 23 11.92 8.68 -0.71
C ILE A 23 10.40 8.83 -0.84
N GLY A 24 9.88 8.96 -2.07
CA GLY A 24 8.43 9.00 -2.31
C GLY A 24 7.72 7.78 -1.72
N VAL A 25 8.21 6.57 -2.00
CA VAL A 25 7.62 5.34 -1.47
C VAL A 25 7.65 5.31 0.06
N ILE A 26 8.76 5.64 0.70
CA ILE A 26 8.84 5.62 2.18
C ILE A 26 7.87 6.63 2.78
N LEU A 27 7.87 7.86 2.28
CA LEU A 27 7.04 8.93 2.82
C LEU A 27 5.56 8.71 2.56
N TYR A 28 5.17 7.98 1.50
CA TYR A 28 3.78 7.54 1.32
C TYR A 28 3.28 6.67 2.48
N HIS A 29 4.12 5.83 3.07
CA HIS A 29 3.70 4.98 4.19
C HIS A 29 3.82 5.69 5.54
N LEU A 30 4.86 6.51 5.73
CA LEU A 30 5.10 7.21 7.00
C LEU A 30 4.29 8.49 7.16
N LEU A 31 3.97 9.17 6.06
CA LEU A 31 3.25 10.44 6.03
C LEU A 31 2.18 10.41 4.90
N PRO A 32 1.21 9.47 4.95
CA PRO A 32 0.25 9.23 3.87
C PRO A 32 -0.56 10.46 3.48
N THR A 33 -0.90 11.32 4.46
CA THR A 33 -1.69 12.53 4.22
C THR A 33 -0.94 13.63 3.47
N HIS A 34 0.40 13.61 3.53
CA HIS A 34 1.27 14.59 2.90
C HIS A 34 1.86 14.10 1.58
N MET A 35 2.23 12.82 1.49
CA MET A 35 2.87 12.21 0.31
C MET A 35 1.95 11.20 -0.39
N ARG A 36 0.72 11.63 -0.69
CA ARG A 36 -0.37 10.80 -1.22
C ARG A 36 -0.03 10.03 -2.50
N GLY A 37 0.82 10.59 -3.34
CA GLY A 37 1.25 9.97 -4.60
C GLY A 37 2.60 9.25 -4.54
N GLY A 38 3.20 9.07 -3.36
CA GLY A 38 4.55 8.49 -3.26
C GLY A 38 4.64 7.03 -3.73
N TYR A 39 3.52 6.29 -3.77
CA TYR A 39 3.43 4.97 -4.41
C TYR A 39 3.84 4.99 -5.90
N LEU A 40 3.73 6.14 -6.58
CA LEU A 40 4.17 6.33 -7.95
C LEU A 40 5.69 6.24 -8.13
N GLY A 41 6.47 6.18 -7.03
CA GLY A 41 7.88 5.81 -7.07
C GLY A 41 8.13 4.40 -7.64
N VAL A 42 7.18 3.47 -7.52
CA VAL A 42 7.31 2.11 -8.09
C VAL A 42 7.37 2.14 -9.63
N PRO A 43 6.44 2.80 -10.36
CA PRO A 43 6.59 3.07 -11.78
C PRO A 43 7.95 3.66 -12.18
N VAL A 44 8.52 4.54 -11.35
CA VAL A 44 9.84 5.12 -11.61
C VAL A 44 10.94 4.06 -11.59
N PHE A 45 10.93 3.15 -10.60
CA PHE A 45 11.84 2.00 -10.57
C PHE A 45 11.67 1.11 -11.80
N PHE A 46 10.42 0.80 -12.15
CA PHE A 46 10.08 -0.04 -13.30
C PHE A 46 10.66 0.51 -14.61
N VAL A 47 10.42 1.79 -14.92
CA VAL A 47 10.95 2.44 -16.14
C VAL A 47 12.48 2.44 -16.15
N VAL A 48 13.13 2.81 -15.03
CA VAL A 48 14.59 2.81 -14.92
C VAL A 48 15.15 1.39 -15.12
N SER A 49 14.49 0.38 -14.56
CA SER A 49 14.89 -1.03 -14.66
C SER A 49 14.81 -1.53 -16.09
N GLY A 50 13.68 -1.31 -16.77
CA GLY A 50 13.46 -1.68 -18.17
C GLY A 50 14.48 -1.04 -19.11
N TYR A 51 14.76 0.25 -18.95
CA TYR A 51 15.76 0.96 -19.76
C TYR A 51 17.16 0.39 -19.56
N LEU A 52 17.62 0.23 -18.31
CA LEU A 52 18.97 -0.20 -18.01
C LEU A 52 19.26 -1.64 -18.45
N ILE A 53 18.29 -2.54 -18.29
CA ILE A 53 18.47 -3.93 -18.70
C ILE A 53 18.46 -4.04 -20.21
N THR A 54 17.52 -3.36 -20.88
CA THR A 54 17.44 -3.42 -22.34
C THR A 54 18.67 -2.80 -22.99
N ASP A 55 19.16 -1.66 -22.48
CA ASP A 55 20.39 -1.06 -22.99
C ASP A 55 21.61 -1.95 -22.74
N LEU A 56 21.69 -2.65 -21.59
CA LEU A 56 22.75 -3.62 -21.32
C LEU A 56 22.72 -4.82 -22.29
N LEU A 57 21.54 -5.40 -22.52
CA LEU A 57 21.35 -6.52 -23.45
C LEU A 57 21.68 -6.10 -24.89
N ARG A 58 21.25 -4.90 -25.29
CA ARG A 58 21.55 -4.31 -26.58
C ARG A 58 23.06 -4.11 -26.77
N GLN A 59 23.76 -3.56 -25.78
CA GLN A 59 25.21 -3.42 -25.85
C GLN A 59 25.92 -4.78 -25.96
N GLU A 60 25.48 -5.80 -25.22
CA GLU A 60 26.05 -7.15 -25.31
C GLU A 60 25.81 -7.77 -26.70
N TRP A 61 24.61 -7.60 -27.25
CA TRP A 61 24.24 -8.04 -28.59
C TRP A 61 25.05 -7.33 -29.67
N ASP A 62 25.14 -6.01 -29.61
CA ASP A 62 25.87 -5.20 -30.60
C ASP A 62 27.36 -5.54 -30.63
N GLN A 63 27.94 -5.94 -29.50
CA GLN A 63 29.36 -6.31 -29.41
C GLN A 63 29.65 -7.77 -29.76
N ASN A 64 28.76 -8.71 -29.41
CA ASN A 64 29.05 -10.14 -29.48
C ASN A 64 28.16 -10.92 -30.46
N GLY A 65 27.11 -10.31 -31.01
CA GLY A 65 26.08 -10.96 -31.83
C GLY A 65 25.21 -11.98 -31.08
N LYS A 66 25.41 -12.12 -29.75
CA LYS A 66 24.69 -13.05 -28.88
C LYS A 66 24.68 -12.55 -27.44
N ILE A 67 23.67 -12.95 -26.68
CA ILE A 67 23.54 -12.67 -25.25
C ILE A 67 23.80 -13.95 -24.44
N LYS A 68 24.64 -13.85 -23.41
CA LYS A 68 24.86 -14.92 -22.43
C LYS A 68 23.82 -14.85 -21.32
N VAL A 69 22.63 -15.38 -21.60
CA VAL A 69 21.47 -15.36 -20.69
C VAL A 69 21.81 -15.93 -19.30
N LYS A 70 22.54 -17.06 -19.25
CA LYS A 70 22.99 -17.64 -17.98
C LYS A 70 23.83 -16.66 -17.14
N ASP A 71 24.77 -15.95 -17.77
CA ASP A 71 25.61 -14.97 -17.08
C ASP A 71 24.79 -13.75 -16.63
N PHE A 72 23.78 -13.35 -17.41
CA PHE A 72 22.84 -12.30 -17.02
C PHE A 72 22.07 -12.70 -15.75
N TYR A 73 21.46 -13.89 -15.71
CA TYR A 73 20.74 -14.37 -14.53
C TYR A 73 21.66 -14.47 -13.32
N ILE A 74 22.86 -15.06 -13.46
CA ILE A 74 23.82 -15.14 -12.35
C ILE A 74 24.13 -13.74 -11.79
N ARG A 75 24.36 -12.73 -12.64
CA ARG A 75 24.62 -11.36 -12.17
C ARG A 75 23.43 -10.74 -11.45
N ARG A 76 22.20 -11.04 -11.86
CA ARG A 76 20.96 -10.58 -11.18
C ARG A 76 20.76 -11.29 -9.85
N MET A 77 20.89 -12.62 -9.81
CA MET A 77 20.82 -13.42 -8.59
C MET A 77 21.80 -12.91 -7.54
N LYS A 78 23.09 -12.73 -7.90
CA LYS A 78 24.12 -12.22 -7.00
C LYS A 78 23.85 -10.80 -6.47
N ARG A 79 23.02 -10.03 -7.17
CA ARG A 79 22.69 -8.65 -6.80
C ARG A 79 21.46 -8.59 -5.88
N LEU A 80 20.43 -9.37 -6.17
CA LEU A 80 19.11 -9.21 -5.55
C LEU A 80 18.86 -10.22 -4.44
N TYR A 81 19.13 -11.51 -4.70
CA TYR A 81 18.76 -12.59 -3.76
C TYR A 81 19.43 -12.51 -2.39
N PRO A 82 20.72 -12.17 -2.24
CA PRO A 82 21.36 -12.17 -0.92
C PRO A 82 20.63 -11.28 0.10
N GLY A 83 20.30 -10.04 -0.27
CA GLY A 83 19.55 -9.14 0.60
C GLY A 83 18.15 -9.69 0.88
N MET A 84 17.42 -10.09 -0.17
CA MET A 84 16.05 -10.59 -0.07
C MET A 84 15.93 -11.82 0.84
N VAL A 85 16.80 -12.82 0.64
CA VAL A 85 16.80 -14.05 1.45
C VAL A 85 17.10 -13.74 2.90
N VAL A 86 18.09 -12.87 3.18
CA VAL A 86 18.41 -12.53 4.57
C VAL A 86 17.28 -11.75 5.23
N MET A 87 16.66 -10.79 4.52
CA MET A 87 15.48 -10.10 5.03
C MET A 87 14.35 -11.09 5.33
N LEU A 88 14.01 -11.98 4.39
CA LEU A 88 12.97 -13.00 4.59
C LEU A 88 13.26 -13.88 5.80
N LEU A 89 14.50 -14.35 5.98
CA LEU A 89 14.88 -15.19 7.11
C LEU A 89 14.82 -14.44 8.45
N ILE A 90 15.34 -13.21 8.51
CA ILE A 90 15.32 -12.41 9.74
C ILE A 90 13.87 -12.07 10.12
N SER A 91 13.06 -11.62 9.16
CA SER A 91 11.66 -11.29 9.39
C SER A 91 10.85 -12.52 9.79
N ALA A 92 11.03 -13.66 9.13
CA ALA A 92 10.34 -14.90 9.50
C ALA A 92 10.76 -15.39 10.90
N ALA A 93 12.06 -15.30 11.25
CA ALA A 93 12.53 -15.65 12.59
C ALA A 93 11.92 -14.72 13.66
N TYR A 94 11.85 -13.42 13.38
CA TYR A 94 11.25 -12.44 14.27
C TYR A 94 9.76 -12.73 14.49
N ILE A 95 9.01 -12.98 13.40
CA ILE A 95 7.59 -13.38 13.46
C ILE A 95 7.40 -14.62 14.33
N THR A 96 8.23 -15.64 14.12
CA THR A 96 8.15 -16.91 14.85
C THR A 96 8.34 -16.74 16.36
N LEU A 97 9.24 -15.84 16.77
CA LEU A 97 9.59 -15.66 18.18
C LEU A 97 8.71 -14.63 18.88
N PHE A 98 8.33 -13.55 18.19
CA PHE A 98 7.82 -12.34 18.82
C PHE A 98 6.48 -11.84 18.28
N GLN A 99 6.05 -12.26 17.08
CA GLN A 99 4.83 -11.75 16.44
C GLN A 99 4.00 -12.90 15.85
N ARG A 100 3.46 -13.76 16.73
CA ARG A 100 2.75 -14.99 16.31
C ARG A 100 1.47 -14.73 15.52
N ASN A 101 0.82 -13.58 15.74
CA ASN A 101 -0.31 -13.10 14.94
C ASN A 101 0.04 -12.98 13.44
N LEU A 102 1.30 -12.67 13.10
CA LEU A 102 1.78 -12.58 11.71
C LEU A 102 2.27 -13.93 11.14
N LEU A 103 2.14 -15.05 11.87
CA LEU A 103 2.49 -16.37 11.33
C LEU A 103 1.53 -16.85 10.24
N ASN A 104 0.30 -16.36 10.24
CA ASN A 104 -0.70 -16.78 9.26
C ASN A 104 -0.20 -16.50 7.84
N ASN A 105 -0.30 -17.50 6.96
CA ASN A 105 0.14 -17.43 5.56
C ASN A 105 1.65 -17.17 5.32
N LEU A 106 2.48 -17.11 6.36
CA LEU A 106 3.93 -16.82 6.24
C LEU A 106 4.63 -17.76 5.24
N ARG A 107 4.24 -19.03 5.20
CA ARG A 107 4.75 -20.02 4.24
C ARG A 107 4.53 -19.61 2.78
N GLY A 108 3.30 -19.21 2.47
CA GLY A 108 2.89 -18.79 1.13
C GLY A 108 3.63 -17.54 0.69
N VAL A 109 3.72 -16.54 1.59
CA VAL A 109 4.48 -15.30 1.36
C VAL A 109 5.96 -15.60 1.10
N PHE A 110 6.59 -16.41 1.95
CA PHE A 110 8.02 -16.70 1.87
C PHE A 110 8.37 -17.41 0.56
N VAL A 111 7.64 -18.48 0.21
CA VAL A 111 7.88 -19.25 -1.01
C VAL A 111 7.56 -18.42 -2.26
N SER A 112 6.45 -17.69 -2.25
CA SER A 112 6.06 -16.87 -3.39
C SER A 112 7.02 -15.72 -3.67
N SER A 113 7.63 -15.16 -2.63
CA SER A 113 8.65 -14.12 -2.74
C SER A 113 9.95 -14.67 -3.31
N LEU A 114 10.41 -15.83 -2.82
CA LEU A 114 11.61 -16.50 -3.34
C LEU A 114 11.48 -16.87 -4.82
N LEU A 115 10.28 -17.20 -5.28
CA LEU A 115 10.02 -17.62 -6.65
C LEU A 115 9.54 -16.47 -7.56
N TYR A 116 9.50 -15.23 -7.05
CA TYR A 116 9.00 -14.05 -7.76
C TYR A 116 7.58 -14.21 -8.34
N TYR A 117 6.67 -14.90 -7.64
CA TYR A 117 5.23 -14.89 -7.98
C TYR A 117 4.35 -14.28 -6.87
N ASN A 118 4.97 -13.66 -5.87
CA ASN A 118 4.29 -13.08 -4.71
C ASN A 118 3.13 -12.13 -5.06
N ASN A 119 3.25 -11.34 -6.13
CA ASN A 119 2.15 -10.49 -6.58
C ASN A 119 0.87 -11.29 -6.93
N TRP A 120 1.00 -12.40 -7.65
CA TRP A 120 -0.13 -13.28 -7.98
C TRP A 120 -0.64 -14.06 -6.77
N TRP A 121 0.27 -14.46 -5.87
CA TRP A 121 -0.12 -15.09 -4.62
C TRP A 121 -0.98 -14.15 -3.77
N GLN A 122 -0.59 -12.88 -3.62
CA GLN A 122 -1.36 -11.88 -2.87
C GLN A 122 -2.71 -11.58 -3.52
N ILE A 123 -2.77 -11.45 -4.85
CA ILE A 123 -4.04 -11.31 -5.60
C ILE A 123 -5.00 -12.46 -5.27
N ASN A 124 -4.51 -13.70 -5.30
CA ASN A 124 -5.36 -14.88 -5.08
C ASN A 124 -5.81 -15.05 -3.62
N HIS A 125 -5.19 -14.36 -2.66
CA HIS A 125 -5.57 -14.40 -1.24
C HIS A 125 -6.31 -13.13 -0.80
N GLY A 126 -6.66 -12.23 -1.73
CA GLY A 126 -7.37 -11.00 -1.41
C GLY A 126 -6.59 -10.04 -0.52
N LEU A 127 -5.25 -10.13 -0.52
CA LEU A 127 -4.40 -9.25 0.30
C LEU A 127 -4.20 -7.93 -0.42
N SER A 128 -4.89 -6.90 0.06
CA SER A 128 -4.85 -5.59 -0.56
C SER A 128 -3.59 -4.79 -0.21
N TYR A 129 -3.16 -3.96 -1.14
CA TYR A 129 -2.05 -3.01 -0.91
C TYR A 129 -2.49 -1.77 -0.15
N PHE A 130 -3.75 -1.38 -0.33
CA PHE A 130 -4.29 -0.09 0.11
C PHE A 130 -5.18 -0.24 1.33
N ASP A 131 -5.65 -1.46 1.60
CA ASP A 131 -6.27 -1.80 2.87
C ASP A 131 -5.19 -2.08 3.92
N ARG A 132 -5.13 -1.23 4.96
CA ARG A 132 -4.19 -1.36 6.07
C ARG A 132 -4.87 -1.79 7.37
N PHE A 133 -6.13 -2.22 7.33
CA PHE A 133 -6.87 -2.67 8.51
C PHE A 133 -6.58 -4.14 8.81
N GLY A 134 -5.99 -4.39 9.99
CA GLY A 134 -5.66 -5.73 10.47
C GLY A 134 -4.35 -6.29 9.92
N ASN A 135 -3.46 -6.72 10.84
CA ASN A 135 -2.26 -7.55 10.62
C ASN A 135 -1.59 -7.44 9.21
N GLU A 136 -1.20 -6.22 8.82
CA GLU A 136 -0.54 -5.96 7.53
C GLU A 136 0.74 -6.81 7.40
N SER A 137 0.92 -7.44 6.24
CA SER A 137 2.08 -8.31 6.04
C SER A 137 3.37 -7.47 5.94
N PRO A 138 4.45 -7.82 6.67
CA PRO A 138 5.75 -7.14 6.51
C PRO A 138 6.41 -7.40 5.15
N PHE A 139 5.72 -8.09 4.25
CA PHE A 139 6.18 -8.52 2.93
C PHE A 139 5.29 -8.02 1.79
N THR A 140 4.27 -7.20 2.08
CA THR A 140 3.30 -6.71 1.09
C THR A 140 4.00 -6.11 -0.13
N HIS A 141 5.00 -5.23 0.07
CA HIS A 141 5.79 -4.58 -0.98
C HIS A 141 6.56 -5.50 -1.93
N LEU A 142 6.74 -6.78 -1.59
CA LEU A 142 7.47 -7.73 -2.43
C LEU A 142 6.73 -8.06 -3.74
N TRP A 143 5.44 -7.67 -3.86
CA TRP A 143 4.70 -7.77 -5.13
C TRP A 143 5.45 -7.09 -6.28
N SER A 144 6.02 -5.91 -6.05
CA SER A 144 6.68 -5.13 -7.11
C SER A 144 8.00 -5.78 -7.54
N LEU A 145 8.74 -6.35 -6.57
CA LEU A 145 9.96 -7.12 -6.85
C LEU A 145 9.66 -8.41 -7.59
N ALA A 146 8.50 -9.04 -7.34
CA ALA A 146 8.03 -10.19 -8.10
C ALA A 146 7.77 -9.80 -9.58
N VAL A 147 7.09 -8.69 -9.83
CA VAL A 147 6.87 -8.15 -11.20
C VAL A 147 8.22 -7.87 -11.90
N GLU A 148 9.17 -7.21 -11.23
CA GLU A 148 10.51 -7.01 -11.79
C GLU A 148 11.25 -8.34 -12.04
N GLY A 149 11.17 -9.27 -11.10
CA GLY A 149 11.80 -10.59 -11.18
C GLY A 149 11.29 -11.42 -12.36
N GLN A 150 9.99 -11.41 -12.60
CA GLN A 150 9.36 -12.02 -13.78
C GLN A 150 9.86 -11.39 -15.07
N ASN A 151 9.96 -10.06 -15.13
CA ASN A 151 10.55 -9.38 -16.28
C ASN A 151 12.03 -9.74 -16.46
N TYR A 152 12.81 -9.87 -15.39
CA TYR A 152 14.21 -10.30 -15.48
C TYR A 152 14.34 -11.70 -16.05
N LEU A 153 13.42 -12.61 -15.73
CA LEU A 153 13.39 -13.95 -16.27
C LEU A 153 13.03 -13.94 -17.77
N ILE A 154 11.95 -13.27 -18.15
CA ILE A 154 11.35 -13.35 -19.49
C ILE A 154 12.07 -12.47 -20.52
N TRP A 155 12.45 -11.24 -20.13
CA TRP A 155 12.88 -10.20 -21.07
C TRP A 155 14.12 -10.56 -21.91
N PRO A 156 15.19 -11.18 -21.38
CA PRO A 156 16.33 -11.57 -22.22
C PRO A 156 15.96 -12.52 -23.36
N LEU A 157 14.99 -13.41 -23.14
CA LEU A 157 14.52 -14.36 -24.15
C LEU A 157 13.70 -13.64 -25.22
N VAL A 158 12.76 -12.78 -24.79
CA VAL A 158 11.97 -11.92 -25.69
C VAL A 158 12.88 -11.01 -26.51
N PHE A 159 13.87 -10.37 -25.89
CA PHE A 159 14.84 -9.53 -26.58
C PHE A 159 15.57 -10.30 -27.69
N ILE A 160 16.09 -11.50 -27.39
CA ILE A 160 16.77 -12.34 -28.39
C ILE A 160 15.83 -12.68 -29.54
N LEU A 161 14.59 -13.06 -29.23
CA LEU A 161 13.57 -13.39 -30.24
C LEU A 161 13.29 -12.19 -31.16
N LEU A 162 13.08 -11.01 -30.59
CA LEU A 162 12.84 -9.78 -31.34
C LEU A 162 14.02 -9.42 -32.24
N MET A 163 15.26 -9.58 -31.75
CA MET A 163 16.45 -9.30 -32.54
C MET A 163 16.68 -10.32 -33.66
N LYS A 164 16.28 -11.59 -33.48
CA LYS A 164 16.37 -12.64 -34.51
C LYS A 164 15.30 -12.51 -35.60
N ILE A 165 14.03 -12.33 -35.23
CA ILE A 165 12.90 -12.22 -36.17
C ILE A 165 12.94 -10.88 -36.92
N GLY A 166 13.28 -9.82 -36.19
CA GLY A 166 13.12 -8.46 -36.70
C GLY A 166 14.23 -8.00 -37.65
N LYS A 167 15.49 -8.42 -37.46
CA LYS A 167 16.76 -7.80 -37.93
C LYS A 167 16.87 -6.26 -37.75
N GLN A 168 15.76 -5.56 -37.58
CA GLN A 168 15.58 -4.13 -37.52
C GLN A 168 15.07 -3.76 -36.12
N ARG A 169 15.87 -2.97 -35.39
CA ARG A 169 15.57 -2.52 -34.03
C ARG A 169 14.23 -1.76 -33.92
N HIS A 170 13.79 -1.14 -35.00
CA HIS A 170 12.49 -0.46 -35.06
C HIS A 170 11.30 -1.41 -34.90
N ARG A 171 11.40 -2.66 -35.36
CA ARG A 171 10.35 -3.68 -35.14
C ARG A 171 10.27 -4.09 -33.67
N ALA A 172 11.43 -4.25 -33.02
CA ALA A 172 11.49 -4.52 -31.58
C ALA A 172 10.89 -3.37 -30.76
N PHE A 173 11.18 -2.12 -31.12
CA PHE A 173 10.54 -0.94 -30.54
C PHE A 173 9.02 -0.96 -30.72
N LYS A 174 8.53 -1.15 -31.95
CA LYS A 174 7.09 -1.19 -32.25
C LYS A 174 6.36 -2.28 -31.46
N PHE A 175 6.91 -3.48 -31.41
CA PHE A 175 6.35 -4.57 -30.62
C PHE A 175 6.29 -4.22 -29.14
N THR A 176 7.42 -3.76 -28.57
CA THR A 176 7.49 -3.41 -27.15
C THR A 176 6.52 -2.28 -26.80
N ALA A 177 6.43 -1.25 -27.66
CA ALA A 177 5.50 -0.14 -27.51
C ALA A 177 4.03 -0.59 -27.63
N ALA A 178 3.71 -1.49 -28.56
CA ALA A 178 2.37 -2.05 -28.71
C ALA A 178 1.93 -2.81 -27.45
N VAL A 179 2.80 -3.65 -26.88
CA VAL A 179 2.51 -4.37 -25.63
C VAL A 179 2.42 -3.41 -24.44
N THR A 180 3.26 -2.37 -24.39
CA THR A 180 3.14 -1.29 -23.39
C THR A 180 1.75 -0.63 -23.43
N ILE A 181 1.23 -0.32 -24.63
CA ILE A 181 -0.10 0.27 -24.77
C ILE A 181 -1.20 -0.73 -24.38
N LEU A 182 -1.10 -1.99 -24.83
CA LEU A 182 -2.05 -3.05 -24.48
C LEU A 182 -2.13 -3.28 -22.96
N SER A 183 -0.99 -3.28 -22.27
CA SER A 183 -0.90 -3.41 -20.82
C SER A 183 -1.60 -2.25 -20.09
N ALA A 184 -1.43 -1.02 -20.57
CA ALA A 184 -2.12 0.16 -20.01
C ALA A 184 -3.63 0.13 -20.27
N ILE A 185 -4.06 -0.29 -21.48
CA ILE A 185 -5.48 -0.49 -21.80
C ILE A 185 -6.07 -1.58 -20.91
N LEU A 186 -5.37 -2.69 -20.70
CA LEU A 186 -5.83 -3.77 -19.83
C LEU A 186 -6.04 -3.30 -18.39
N LEU A 187 -5.15 -2.45 -17.87
CA LEU A 187 -5.33 -1.83 -16.56
C LEU A 187 -6.63 -1.01 -16.53
N ALA A 188 -6.85 -0.14 -17.51
CA ALA A 188 -8.04 0.70 -17.60
C ALA A 188 -9.33 -0.15 -17.74
N VAL A 189 -9.31 -1.21 -18.54
CA VAL A 189 -10.50 -2.06 -18.77
C VAL A 189 -10.86 -2.91 -17.55
N LEU A 190 -9.86 -3.38 -16.79
CA LEU A 190 -10.10 -4.22 -15.62
C LEU A 190 -10.37 -3.42 -14.34
N TYR A 191 -10.05 -2.13 -14.33
CA TYR A 191 -10.30 -1.29 -13.16
C TYR A 191 -11.79 -1.02 -13.00
N THR A 192 -12.29 -1.22 -11.79
CA THR A 192 -13.68 -0.92 -11.40
C THR A 192 -13.64 0.18 -10.33
N PRO A 193 -14.13 1.39 -10.62
CA PRO A 193 -14.20 2.47 -9.64
C PRO A 193 -14.97 2.04 -8.39
N GLY A 194 -14.48 2.42 -7.21
CA GLY A 194 -15.07 2.07 -5.91
C GLY A 194 -14.81 0.63 -5.43
N ALA A 195 -14.28 -0.25 -6.28
CA ALA A 195 -13.84 -1.59 -5.88
C ALA A 195 -12.35 -1.64 -5.52
N ASP A 196 -11.94 -2.68 -4.80
CA ASP A 196 -10.55 -2.92 -4.46
C ASP A 196 -9.65 -3.05 -5.73
N PRO A 197 -8.59 -2.23 -5.88
CA PRO A 197 -7.78 -2.19 -7.09
C PRO A 197 -6.64 -3.23 -7.10
N THR A 198 -6.54 -4.14 -6.14
CA THR A 198 -5.39 -5.05 -5.94
C THR A 198 -5.05 -5.84 -7.19
N ARG A 199 -6.05 -6.40 -7.89
CA ARG A 199 -5.83 -7.17 -9.12
C ARG A 199 -5.13 -6.35 -10.21
N VAL A 200 -5.54 -5.10 -10.40
CA VAL A 200 -4.97 -4.24 -11.45
C VAL A 200 -3.68 -3.55 -10.99
N TYR A 201 -3.48 -3.39 -9.68
CA TYR A 201 -2.30 -2.78 -9.10
C TYR A 201 -1.11 -3.75 -9.02
N TYR A 202 -1.35 -5.02 -8.67
CA TYR A 202 -0.33 -6.08 -8.57
C TYR A 202 -0.09 -6.84 -9.87
N GLY A 203 -1.06 -6.83 -10.79
CA GLY A 203 -1.02 -7.62 -12.03
C GLY A 203 0.21 -7.31 -12.87
N THR A 204 1.02 -8.33 -13.17
CA THR A 204 2.16 -8.15 -14.09
C THR A 204 1.70 -7.67 -15.46
N ASP A 205 0.56 -8.18 -15.92
CA ASP A 205 -0.10 -7.85 -17.18
C ASP A 205 -0.59 -6.39 -17.25
N THR A 206 -1.10 -5.86 -16.14
CA THR A 206 -1.57 -4.47 -16.03
C THR A 206 -0.47 -3.48 -15.69
N ARG A 207 0.69 -3.92 -15.17
CA ARG A 207 1.81 -3.05 -14.78
C ARG A 207 3.02 -3.11 -15.72
N LEU A 208 3.02 -4.05 -16.68
CA LEU A 208 4.12 -4.24 -17.63
C LEU A 208 4.46 -2.96 -18.39
N PHE A 209 3.47 -2.10 -18.66
CA PHE A 209 3.63 -0.87 -19.42
C PHE A 209 4.76 0.02 -18.87
N SER A 210 4.90 0.18 -17.56
CA SER A 210 5.96 1.02 -16.98
C SER A 210 7.35 0.45 -17.28
N ILE A 211 7.55 -0.85 -17.05
CA ILE A 211 8.83 -1.51 -17.32
C ILE A 211 9.15 -1.45 -18.81
N TRP A 212 8.18 -1.82 -19.65
CA TRP A 212 8.40 -1.95 -21.08
C TRP A 212 8.47 -0.61 -21.80
N MET A 213 7.99 0.48 -21.21
CA MET A 213 8.23 1.81 -21.74
C MET A 213 9.71 2.22 -21.59
N GLY A 214 10.34 1.89 -20.47
CA GLY A 214 11.79 1.98 -20.32
C GLY A 214 12.54 1.10 -21.32
N SER A 215 12.09 -0.14 -21.51
CA SER A 215 12.66 -1.06 -22.50
C SER A 215 12.53 -0.54 -23.94
N ALA A 216 11.36 -0.03 -24.32
CA ALA A 216 11.10 0.56 -25.62
C ALA A 216 12.03 1.76 -25.87
N LEU A 217 12.17 2.65 -24.87
CA LEU A 217 13.08 3.78 -24.92
C LEU A 217 14.51 3.35 -25.27
N ALA A 218 15.03 2.26 -24.68
CA ALA A 218 16.39 1.80 -24.92
C ALA A 218 16.66 1.33 -26.37
N PHE A 219 15.64 0.96 -27.15
CA PHE A 219 15.80 0.62 -28.57
C PHE A 219 16.04 1.86 -29.46
N ILE A 220 15.45 3.00 -29.11
CA ILE A 220 15.50 4.24 -29.89
C ILE A 220 16.41 5.32 -29.29
N TRP A 221 16.70 5.22 -28.00
CA TRP A 221 17.54 6.14 -27.23
C TRP A 221 18.70 5.43 -26.51
N PRO A 222 19.53 4.66 -27.25
CA PRO A 222 20.60 3.86 -26.68
C PRO A 222 21.73 4.69 -26.06
N SER A 223 22.12 4.41 -24.81
CA SER A 223 23.07 5.25 -24.06
C SER A 223 24.44 5.43 -24.74
N THR A 224 24.86 4.45 -25.54
CA THR A 224 26.15 4.43 -26.25
C THR A 224 26.15 5.19 -27.58
N HIS A 225 25.00 5.55 -28.15
CA HIS A 225 24.94 6.30 -29.42
C HIS A 225 24.51 7.76 -29.25
N LEU A 226 24.30 8.22 -28.01
CA LEU A 226 23.93 9.61 -27.73
C LEU A 226 25.16 10.52 -27.83
N LYS A 227 25.04 11.61 -28.58
CA LYS A 227 26.13 12.58 -28.79
C LYS A 227 26.21 13.58 -27.64
N LYS A 228 27.44 13.88 -27.18
CA LYS A 228 27.67 14.89 -26.14
C LYS A 228 27.37 16.29 -26.64
N GLU A 229 27.78 16.59 -27.87
CA GLU A 229 27.55 17.86 -28.53
C GLU A 229 26.27 17.77 -29.37
N ILE A 230 25.33 18.64 -29.07
CA ILE A 230 24.02 18.72 -29.72
C ILE A 230 23.66 20.18 -30.01
N PRO A 231 22.81 20.47 -31.00
CA PRO A 231 22.34 21.81 -31.27
C PRO A 231 21.68 22.46 -30.04
N GLN A 232 21.86 23.76 -29.87
CA GLN A 232 21.36 24.49 -28.70
C GLN A 232 19.82 24.39 -28.55
N LYS A 233 19.10 24.36 -29.68
CA LYS A 233 17.64 24.11 -29.69
C LYS A 233 17.30 22.74 -29.10
N ALA A 234 17.98 21.68 -29.51
CA ALA A 234 17.77 20.33 -28.99
C ALA A 234 18.12 20.23 -27.49
N LYS A 235 19.22 20.85 -27.06
CA LYS A 235 19.59 20.93 -25.64
C LYS A 235 18.52 21.64 -24.80
N ARG A 236 17.97 22.75 -25.31
CA ARG A 236 16.87 23.48 -24.66
C ARG A 236 15.62 22.61 -24.52
N VAL A 237 15.20 21.92 -25.59
CA VAL A 237 14.04 21.02 -25.55
C VAL A 237 14.25 19.87 -24.56
N LEU A 238 15.42 19.21 -24.58
CA LEU A 238 15.73 18.13 -23.64
C LEU A 238 15.71 18.63 -22.18
N ASN A 239 16.29 19.80 -21.91
CA ASN A 239 16.30 20.34 -20.55
C ASN A 239 14.89 20.73 -20.09
N ILE A 240 14.12 21.46 -20.90
CA ILE A 240 12.74 21.85 -20.56
C ILE A 240 11.88 20.62 -20.30
N SER A 241 11.89 19.64 -21.22
CA SER A 241 11.11 18.41 -21.06
C SER A 241 11.55 17.60 -19.83
N GLY A 242 12.85 17.53 -19.55
CA GLY A 242 13.38 16.82 -18.39
C GLY A 242 13.02 17.48 -17.05
N PHE A 243 13.16 18.81 -16.94
CA PHE A 243 12.76 19.54 -15.73
C PHE A 243 11.24 19.57 -15.55
N ALA A 244 10.47 19.73 -16.63
CA ALA A 244 9.01 19.63 -16.57
C ALA A 244 8.56 18.24 -16.12
N SER A 245 9.20 17.18 -16.61
CA SER A 245 8.92 15.81 -16.17
C SER A 245 9.27 15.58 -14.70
N LEU A 246 10.42 16.12 -14.24
CA LEU A 246 10.80 16.06 -12.83
C LEU A 246 9.80 16.82 -11.94
N ALA A 247 9.42 18.04 -12.32
CA ALA A 247 8.43 18.83 -11.60
C ALA A 247 7.06 18.14 -11.57
N GLY A 248 6.61 17.58 -12.70
CA GLY A 248 5.37 16.83 -12.80
C GLY A 248 5.38 15.56 -11.94
N LEU A 249 6.51 14.84 -11.85
CA LEU A 249 6.65 13.69 -10.95
C LEU A 249 6.63 14.10 -9.48
N ILE A 250 7.30 15.19 -9.12
CA ILE A 250 7.27 15.72 -7.75
C ILE A 250 5.84 16.15 -7.39
N ALA A 251 5.16 16.90 -8.26
CA ALA A 251 3.77 17.27 -8.04
C ALA A 251 2.86 16.04 -7.90
N ALA A 252 3.05 15.03 -8.75
CA ALA A 252 2.31 13.79 -8.65
C ALA A 252 2.47 13.11 -7.28
N PHE A 253 3.68 13.13 -6.69
CA PHE A 253 3.91 12.56 -5.36
C PHE A 253 3.11 13.25 -4.24
N PHE A 254 2.79 14.54 -4.38
CA PHE A 254 2.01 15.27 -3.37
C PHE A 254 0.50 15.27 -3.67
N PHE A 255 0.10 15.20 -4.94
CA PHE A 255 -1.29 15.49 -5.34
C PHE A 255 -2.04 14.32 -6.00
N LEU A 256 -1.35 13.30 -6.52
CA LEU A 256 -2.02 12.15 -7.16
C LEU A 256 -2.21 11.00 -6.17
N ASP A 257 -3.25 11.16 -5.37
CA ASP A 257 -3.76 10.16 -4.44
C ASP A 257 -4.15 8.85 -5.16
N ASP A 258 -3.90 7.70 -4.52
CA ASP A 258 -4.15 6.36 -5.05
C ASP A 258 -5.64 6.00 -5.16
N HIS A 259 -6.52 6.81 -4.58
CA HIS A 259 -7.97 6.65 -4.70
C HIS A 259 -8.56 7.32 -5.94
N LEU A 260 -7.80 8.20 -6.59
CA LEU A 260 -8.28 8.90 -7.79
C LEU A 260 -8.47 7.91 -8.95
N THR A 261 -9.71 7.77 -9.42
CA THR A 261 -10.05 6.96 -10.60
C THR A 261 -9.19 7.30 -11.83
N PHE A 262 -8.80 8.58 -11.98
CA PHE A 262 -7.87 9.03 -13.02
C PHE A 262 -6.55 8.25 -13.06
N VAL A 263 -6.00 7.87 -11.89
CA VAL A 263 -4.73 7.14 -11.77
C VAL A 263 -4.80 5.82 -12.55
N TYR A 264 -5.93 5.14 -12.50
CA TYR A 264 -6.15 3.84 -13.16
C TYR A 264 -6.61 3.98 -14.62
N TYR A 265 -7.38 5.01 -14.99
CA TYR A 265 -7.78 5.21 -16.40
C TYR A 265 -6.71 5.88 -17.29
N GLY A 266 -5.52 6.17 -16.77
CA GLY A 266 -4.41 6.68 -17.59
C GLY A 266 -3.35 7.47 -16.84
N GLY A 267 -3.63 7.90 -15.60
CA GLY A 267 -2.70 8.66 -14.78
C GLY A 267 -1.36 7.93 -14.57
N MET A 268 -1.38 6.66 -14.18
CA MET A 268 -0.13 5.89 -14.01
C MET A 268 0.66 5.71 -15.32
N PHE A 269 -0.04 5.62 -16.45
CA PHE A 269 0.58 5.59 -17.77
C PHE A 269 1.27 6.93 -18.08
N LEU A 270 0.59 8.05 -17.84
CA LEU A 270 1.16 9.40 -17.99
C LEU A 270 2.39 9.61 -17.09
N ILE A 271 2.32 9.19 -15.83
CA ILE A 271 3.45 9.25 -14.89
C ILE A 271 4.63 8.42 -15.39
N SER A 272 4.36 7.25 -15.97
CA SER A 272 5.41 6.44 -16.58
C SER A 272 6.00 7.13 -17.82
N ILE A 273 5.22 7.90 -18.59
CA ILE A 273 5.74 8.72 -19.71
C ILE A 273 6.68 9.80 -19.17
N LEU A 274 6.26 10.54 -18.14
CA LEU A 274 7.11 11.56 -17.50
C LEU A 274 8.41 10.93 -17.00
N CYS A 275 8.34 9.76 -16.36
CA CYS A 275 9.52 9.03 -15.94
C CYS A 275 10.40 8.61 -17.14
N THR A 276 9.80 8.17 -18.23
CA THR A 276 10.53 7.78 -19.45
C THR A 276 11.28 8.97 -20.06
N ILE A 277 10.64 10.14 -20.10
CA ILE A 277 11.30 11.40 -20.53
C ILE A 277 12.43 11.76 -19.56
N LEU A 278 12.19 11.68 -18.25
CA LEU A 278 13.21 11.93 -17.21
C LEU A 278 14.43 11.00 -17.38
N VAL A 279 14.20 9.71 -17.63
CA VAL A 279 15.24 8.71 -17.92
C VAL A 279 15.97 9.05 -19.22
N ALA A 280 15.26 9.39 -20.29
CA ALA A 280 15.84 9.74 -21.59
C ALA A 280 16.79 10.95 -21.49
N VAL A 281 16.32 12.02 -20.83
CA VAL A 281 17.10 13.26 -20.65
C VAL A 281 18.28 13.02 -19.72
N THR A 282 18.10 12.28 -18.63
CA THR A 282 19.19 11.91 -17.71
C THR A 282 20.24 11.02 -18.38
N ALA A 283 19.82 10.15 -19.31
CA ALA A 283 20.73 9.35 -20.10
C ALA A 283 21.48 10.15 -21.17
N HIS A 284 21.04 11.36 -21.54
CA HIS A 284 21.64 12.10 -22.64
C HIS A 284 22.86 12.93 -22.19
N PRO A 285 24.09 12.68 -22.71
CA PRO A 285 25.31 13.36 -22.25
C PRO A 285 25.35 14.86 -22.55
N GLY A 286 24.59 15.33 -23.54
CA GLY A 286 24.44 16.76 -23.85
C GLY A 286 23.41 17.51 -23.00
N ALA A 287 22.60 16.80 -22.20
CA ALA A 287 21.58 17.41 -21.33
C ALA A 287 22.13 17.70 -19.92
N SER A 288 21.47 18.62 -19.21
CA SER A 288 21.93 19.09 -17.89
C SER A 288 21.46 18.22 -16.73
N LEU A 289 20.40 17.43 -16.91
CA LEU A 289 19.67 16.79 -15.81
C LEU A 289 20.50 15.75 -15.07
N ASN A 290 21.37 15.01 -15.77
CA ASN A 290 22.32 14.10 -15.13
C ASN A 290 23.19 14.84 -14.11
N ARG A 291 23.65 16.07 -14.40
CA ARG A 291 24.48 16.85 -13.48
C ARG A 291 23.69 17.27 -12.23
N VAL A 292 22.44 17.70 -12.40
CA VAL A 292 21.57 18.13 -11.29
C VAL A 292 21.27 16.97 -10.34
N LEU A 293 20.97 15.80 -10.90
CA LEU A 293 20.67 14.59 -10.13
C LEU A 293 21.93 13.87 -9.61
N SER A 294 23.12 14.38 -9.91
CA SER A 294 24.38 13.79 -9.47
C SER A 294 24.95 14.56 -8.28
N ASN A 295 24.68 14.06 -7.08
CA ASN A 295 25.29 14.57 -5.85
C ASN A 295 25.61 13.39 -4.89
N PRO A 296 26.43 13.62 -3.84
CA PRO A 296 26.85 12.57 -2.92
C PRO A 296 25.68 11.90 -2.18
N ILE A 297 24.67 12.67 -1.78
CA ILE A 297 23.49 12.17 -1.04
C ILE A 297 22.68 11.22 -1.94
N PHE A 298 22.35 11.67 -3.15
CA PHE A 298 21.62 10.89 -4.15
C PHE A 298 22.41 9.65 -4.58
N SER A 299 23.73 9.77 -4.69
CA SER A 299 24.58 8.62 -4.97
C SER A 299 24.60 7.62 -3.80
N TYR A 300 24.56 8.10 -2.55
CA TYR A 300 24.54 7.26 -1.37
C TYR A 300 23.23 6.48 -1.27
N ILE A 301 22.09 7.20 -1.32
CA ILE A 301 20.75 6.63 -1.22
C ILE A 301 20.45 5.76 -2.44
N GLY A 302 20.68 6.26 -3.65
CA GLY A 302 20.39 5.54 -4.89
C GLY A 302 21.12 4.19 -5.01
N LYS A 303 22.36 4.08 -4.52
CA LYS A 303 23.09 2.80 -4.47
C LYS A 303 22.50 1.78 -3.49
N ARG A 304 21.79 2.27 -2.48
CA ARG A 304 21.14 1.50 -1.40
C ARG A 304 19.63 1.39 -1.56
N SER A 305 19.06 2.04 -2.58
CA SER A 305 17.61 2.06 -2.84
C SER A 305 16.98 0.68 -2.82
N TYR A 306 17.69 -0.35 -3.30
CA TYR A 306 17.22 -1.74 -3.20
C TYR A 306 17.07 -2.22 -1.76
N GLY A 307 18.11 -2.09 -0.91
CA GLY A 307 18.04 -2.46 0.50
C GLY A 307 17.01 -1.61 1.26
N ILE A 308 16.98 -0.30 1.01
CA ILE A 308 16.01 0.62 1.61
C ILE A 308 14.58 0.17 1.29
N TYR A 309 14.29 -0.12 0.02
CA TYR A 309 13.00 -0.65 -0.40
C TYR A 309 12.70 -2.03 0.21
N LEU A 310 13.72 -2.87 0.37
CA LEU A 310 13.54 -4.21 0.92
C LEU A 310 13.17 -4.20 2.41
N TYR A 311 13.80 -3.34 3.21
CA TYR A 311 13.64 -3.31 4.66
C TYR A 311 12.57 -2.35 5.18
N GLN A 312 12.06 -1.42 4.36
CA GLN A 312 11.07 -0.42 4.80
C GLN A 312 9.84 -1.04 5.48
N PHE A 313 9.14 -1.96 4.81
CA PHE A 313 7.92 -2.58 5.32
C PHE A 313 8.16 -3.43 6.58
N PRO A 314 9.12 -4.38 6.60
CA PRO A 314 9.40 -5.13 7.83
C PRO A 314 9.68 -4.22 9.02
N VAL A 315 10.42 -3.13 8.82
CA VAL A 315 10.71 -2.17 9.88
C VAL A 315 9.44 -1.47 10.35
N MET A 316 8.63 -0.94 9.43
CA MET A 316 7.37 -0.26 9.76
C MET A 316 6.43 -1.20 10.53
N ILE A 317 6.12 -2.36 9.97
CA ILE A 317 5.17 -3.31 10.57
C ILE A 317 5.63 -3.81 11.94
N PHE A 318 6.90 -4.19 12.09
CA PHE A 318 7.39 -4.67 13.39
C PHE A 318 7.50 -3.56 14.44
N TYR A 319 7.74 -2.32 14.01
CA TYR A 319 7.78 -1.17 14.90
C TYR A 319 6.38 -0.79 15.37
N GLU A 320 5.43 -0.63 14.44
CA GLU A 320 4.02 -0.30 14.69
C GLU A 320 3.34 -1.38 15.55
N ALA A 321 3.62 -2.66 15.31
CA ALA A 321 3.11 -3.75 16.16
C ALA A 321 3.61 -3.68 17.62
N LYS A 322 4.71 -2.95 17.90
CA LYS A 322 5.25 -2.81 19.26
C LYS A 322 4.88 -1.50 19.93
N VAL A 323 4.70 -0.44 19.14
CA VAL A 323 4.30 0.89 19.59
C VAL A 323 2.78 0.99 19.43
N GLY A 324 2.04 0.55 20.46
CA GLY A 324 0.59 0.36 20.39
C GLY A 324 -0.27 1.61 20.10
N ASN A 325 0.32 2.81 20.07
CA ASN A 325 -0.31 4.07 19.67
C ASN A 325 0.65 4.89 18.79
N ILE A 326 0.59 4.69 17.47
CA ILE A 326 1.43 5.41 16.50
C ILE A 326 0.91 6.83 16.23
N GLY A 327 -0.37 7.09 16.55
CA GLY A 327 -1.07 8.34 16.29
C GLY A 327 -0.63 9.50 17.20
N GLU A 328 -0.26 9.21 18.45
CA GLU A 328 0.07 10.24 19.46
C GLU A 328 1.27 11.11 19.05
N ASN A 329 2.40 10.51 18.64
CA ASN A 329 3.62 11.23 18.27
C ASN A 329 4.18 10.82 16.91
N VAL A 330 3.38 11.07 15.86
CA VAL A 330 3.68 10.68 14.46
C VAL A 330 5.08 11.10 14.01
N LEU A 331 5.55 12.30 14.37
CA LEU A 331 6.87 12.79 13.96
C LEU A 331 8.00 11.99 14.59
N MET A 332 7.94 11.74 15.91
CA MET A 332 8.95 10.95 16.60
C MET A 332 9.04 9.53 16.02
N HIS A 333 7.89 8.87 15.84
CA HIS A 333 7.83 7.52 15.29
C HIS A 333 8.39 7.47 13.86
N THR A 334 7.98 8.42 13.02
CA THR A 334 8.50 8.57 11.65
C THR A 334 10.03 8.71 11.64
N LEU A 335 10.62 9.52 12.51
CA LEU A 335 12.07 9.69 12.59
C LEU A 335 12.79 8.42 13.06
N VAL A 336 12.22 7.69 14.01
CA VAL A 336 12.77 6.42 14.49
C VAL A 336 12.76 5.38 13.39
N GLU A 337 11.66 5.21 12.67
CA GLU A 337 11.56 4.24 11.58
C GLU A 337 12.47 4.61 10.42
N LEU A 338 12.52 5.89 10.01
CA LEU A 338 13.48 6.35 9.00
C LEU A 338 14.91 6.00 9.39
N PHE A 339 15.28 6.23 10.65
CA PHE A 339 16.59 5.85 11.16
C PHE A 339 16.81 4.33 11.07
N LEU A 340 15.86 3.52 11.54
CA LEU A 340 15.95 2.05 11.51
C LEU A 340 16.07 1.52 10.09
N ILE A 341 15.26 2.01 9.16
CA ILE A 341 15.28 1.64 7.73
C ILE A 341 16.66 1.92 7.14
N LEU A 342 17.17 3.15 7.31
CA LEU A 342 18.47 3.55 6.77
C LEU A 342 19.61 2.79 7.42
N PHE A 343 19.55 2.55 8.73
CA PHE A 343 20.56 1.83 9.50
C PHE A 343 20.64 0.36 9.08
N ILE A 344 19.51 -0.36 9.10
CA ILE A 344 19.45 -1.78 8.70
C ILE A 344 19.85 -1.95 7.23
N SER A 345 19.38 -1.05 6.35
CA SER A 345 19.75 -1.07 4.94
C SER A 345 21.25 -0.84 4.73
N GLU A 346 21.88 0.02 5.54
CA GLU A 346 23.34 0.22 5.46
C GLU A 346 24.11 -1.01 5.96
N LEU A 347 23.65 -1.67 7.02
CA LEU A 347 24.23 -2.93 7.48
C LEU A 347 24.11 -4.01 6.40
N SER A 348 22.92 -4.19 5.81
CA SER A 348 22.70 -5.13 4.71
C SER A 348 23.62 -4.82 3.53
N TYR A 349 23.67 -3.55 3.11
CA TYR A 349 24.47 -3.14 1.96
C TYR A 349 25.97 -3.45 2.17
N ARG A 350 26.51 -3.15 3.36
CA ARG A 350 27.93 -3.35 3.68
C ARG A 350 28.30 -4.82 3.91
N PHE A 351 27.48 -5.56 4.63
CA PHE A 351 27.83 -6.88 5.14
C PHE A 351 27.22 -8.05 4.36
N ILE A 352 26.14 -7.82 3.61
CA ILE A 352 25.43 -8.87 2.85
C ILE A 352 25.53 -8.59 1.36
N GLU A 353 24.93 -7.50 0.88
CA GLU A 353 24.76 -7.28 -0.56
C GLU A 353 26.10 -7.08 -1.28
N ASN A 354 26.95 -6.17 -0.80
CA ASN A 354 28.21 -5.86 -1.48
C ASN A 354 29.22 -7.03 -1.44
N PRO A 355 29.41 -7.74 -0.31
CA PRO A 355 30.25 -8.94 -0.26
C PRO A 355 29.71 -10.06 -1.16
N MET A 356 28.42 -10.38 -1.06
CA MET A 356 27.82 -11.49 -1.82
C MET A 356 27.76 -11.20 -3.32
N ARG A 357 27.65 -9.93 -3.72
CA ARG A 357 27.78 -9.53 -5.13
C ARG A 357 29.17 -9.83 -5.72
N LYS A 358 30.22 -9.67 -4.91
CA LYS A 358 31.63 -9.91 -5.31
C LYS A 358 32.06 -11.37 -5.15
N PHE A 359 31.31 -12.16 -4.38
CA PHE A 359 31.63 -13.56 -4.11
C PHE A 359 31.59 -14.44 -5.38
N GLN A 360 32.52 -15.38 -5.46
CA GLN A 360 32.59 -16.37 -6.54
C GLN A 360 31.85 -17.63 -6.11
N TYR A 361 30.58 -17.78 -6.53
CA TYR A 361 29.70 -18.86 -6.06
C TYR A 361 30.15 -20.27 -6.47
N LYS A 362 31.07 -20.41 -7.43
CA LYS A 362 31.75 -21.69 -7.70
C LYS A 362 32.59 -22.17 -6.52
N ASP A 363 33.05 -21.25 -5.67
CA ASP A 363 33.86 -21.53 -4.50
C ASP A 363 33.02 -21.75 -3.24
N THR A 364 31.67 -21.75 -3.35
CA THR A 364 30.74 -21.92 -2.21
C THR A 364 31.06 -23.20 -1.45
N PHE A 365 31.12 -24.34 -2.13
CA PHE A 365 31.39 -25.64 -1.50
C PHE A 365 32.76 -25.65 -0.80
N ARG A 366 33.79 -25.07 -1.45
CA ARG A 366 35.13 -24.95 -0.86
C ARG A 366 35.15 -24.05 0.37
N THR A 367 34.40 -22.95 0.33
CA THR A 367 34.29 -21.99 1.45
C THR A 367 33.56 -22.62 2.62
N VAL A 368 32.42 -23.29 2.37
CA VAL A 368 31.63 -24.00 3.38
C VAL A 368 32.44 -25.16 3.99
N ARG A 369 33.06 -26.02 3.17
CA ARG A 369 33.95 -27.09 3.67
C ARG A 369 35.12 -26.54 4.49
N GLY A 370 35.69 -25.42 4.05
CA GLY A 370 36.75 -24.70 4.75
C GLY A 370 36.31 -24.06 6.08
N TRP A 371 35.01 -23.92 6.34
CA TRP A 371 34.49 -23.50 7.64
C TRP A 371 34.50 -24.64 8.65
N PHE A 372 34.14 -25.85 8.23
CA PHE A 372 34.20 -27.04 9.09
C PHE A 372 35.64 -27.42 9.47
N SER A 373 36.63 -27.06 8.66
CA SER A 373 38.04 -27.35 8.92
C SER A 373 38.78 -26.33 9.80
N LYS A 374 38.15 -25.21 10.20
CA LYS A 374 38.77 -24.17 11.05
C LYS A 374 38.42 -24.36 12.54
N PRO A 375 39.25 -23.92 13.50
CA PRO A 375 38.90 -23.94 14.93
C PRO A 375 37.64 -23.12 15.22
N ILE A 376 36.84 -23.53 16.23
CA ILE A 376 35.57 -22.89 16.64
C ILE A 376 35.77 -21.39 16.98
N PHE A 377 36.92 -21.02 17.55
CA PHE A 377 37.27 -19.65 17.97
C PHE A 377 37.90 -18.76 16.87
N SER A 378 37.94 -19.17 15.60
CA SER A 378 38.44 -18.26 14.55
C SER A 378 37.48 -17.07 14.37
N TRP A 379 38.00 -15.85 14.19
CA TRP A 379 37.23 -14.59 14.07
C TRP A 379 36.13 -14.57 12.97
N LYS A 380 36.07 -15.60 12.12
CA LYS A 380 35.04 -15.77 11.07
C LYS A 380 33.85 -16.65 11.48
N LYS A 381 33.93 -17.34 12.62
CA LYS A 381 32.86 -18.23 13.13
C LYS A 381 31.84 -17.65 14.11
N PRO A 382 32.03 -16.51 14.81
CA PRO A 382 31.03 -16.06 15.80
C PRO A 382 29.67 -15.72 15.17
N TRP A 383 29.63 -15.42 13.87
CA TRP A 383 28.39 -15.15 13.13
C TRP A 383 27.67 -16.41 12.61
N LEU A 384 28.34 -17.58 12.58
CA LEU A 384 27.75 -18.81 12.03
C LEU A 384 26.64 -19.36 12.91
N VAL A 385 26.87 -19.44 14.23
CA VAL A 385 25.88 -19.99 15.16
C VAL A 385 24.61 -19.13 15.20
N PRO A 386 24.67 -17.79 15.36
CA PRO A 386 23.48 -16.95 15.28
C PRO A 386 22.77 -17.04 13.92
N SER A 387 23.52 -17.06 12.81
CA SER A 387 22.91 -17.16 11.47
C SER A 387 22.19 -18.50 11.26
N LEU A 388 22.78 -19.60 11.74
CA LEU A 388 22.16 -20.92 11.69
C LEU A 388 20.91 -20.97 12.57
N LEU A 389 20.97 -20.42 13.79
CA LEU A 389 19.83 -20.36 14.69
C LEU A 389 18.68 -19.55 14.08
N ILE A 390 18.95 -18.35 13.57
CA ILE A 390 17.97 -17.52 12.86
C ILE A 390 17.35 -18.30 11.70
N THR A 391 18.18 -18.99 10.91
CA THR A 391 17.69 -19.78 9.77
C THR A 391 16.78 -20.92 10.23
N LEU A 392 17.18 -21.68 11.26
CA LEU A 392 16.39 -22.79 11.79
C LEU A 392 15.06 -22.31 12.37
N VAL A 393 15.05 -21.21 13.12
CA VAL A 393 13.84 -20.61 13.69
C VAL A 393 12.93 -20.10 12.57
N ALA A 394 13.48 -19.40 11.57
CA ALA A 394 12.73 -18.95 10.40
C ALA A 394 12.08 -20.10 9.65
N LEU A 395 12.85 -21.17 9.38
CA LEU A 395 12.35 -22.35 8.69
C LEU A 395 11.30 -23.09 9.52
N PHE A 396 11.49 -23.18 10.84
CA PHE A 396 10.48 -23.73 11.73
C PHE A 396 9.17 -22.96 11.61
N GLY A 397 9.18 -21.63 11.75
CA GLY A 397 7.98 -20.81 11.60
C GLY A 397 7.36 -20.89 10.22
N VAL A 398 8.16 -20.92 9.15
CA VAL A 398 7.67 -21.10 7.76
C VAL A 398 6.99 -22.46 7.58
N VAL A 399 7.50 -23.52 8.20
CA VAL A 399 6.93 -24.88 8.08
C VAL A 399 5.68 -25.03 8.95
N THR A 400 5.66 -24.44 10.14
CA THR A 400 4.55 -24.54 11.10
C THR A 400 3.48 -23.47 10.92
N ALA A 401 3.74 -22.45 10.10
CA ALA A 401 2.82 -21.37 9.80
C ALA A 401 1.46 -21.91 9.32
N PRO A 402 0.35 -21.54 9.98
CA PRO A 402 -0.96 -21.91 9.52
C PRO A 402 -1.28 -21.21 8.20
N THR A 403 -2.29 -21.71 7.49
CA THR A 403 -2.76 -21.15 6.23
C THR A 403 -4.23 -20.80 6.40
N ASN A 404 -4.56 -19.53 6.17
CA ASN A 404 -5.90 -18.97 6.37
C ASN A 404 -6.52 -19.31 7.73
N TYR A 405 -5.70 -19.35 8.78
CA TYR A 405 -6.20 -19.52 10.14
C TYR A 405 -6.87 -18.24 10.62
N VAL A 406 -7.95 -18.42 11.36
CA VAL A 406 -8.75 -17.37 11.98
C VAL A 406 -8.94 -17.82 13.43
N ASP A 407 -8.57 -16.98 14.39
CA ASP A 407 -8.82 -17.30 15.80
C ASP A 407 -10.29 -17.05 16.20
N ALA A 408 -10.64 -17.39 17.43
CA ALA A 408 -12.02 -17.29 17.92
C ALA A 408 -12.55 -15.85 17.93
N GLN A 409 -11.73 -14.85 18.29
CA GLN A 409 -12.16 -13.46 18.32
C GLN A 409 -12.33 -12.90 16.90
N GLN A 410 -11.40 -13.20 16.00
CA GLN A 410 -11.51 -12.84 14.58
C GLN A 410 -12.71 -13.52 13.92
N GLN A 411 -13.01 -14.76 14.30
CA GLN A 411 -14.18 -15.48 13.79
C GLN A 411 -15.47 -14.83 14.31
N GLN A 412 -15.53 -14.49 15.60
CA GLN A 412 -16.65 -13.75 16.19
C GLN A 412 -16.87 -12.41 15.48
N LEU A 413 -15.82 -11.60 15.28
CA LEU A 413 -15.93 -10.33 14.56
C LEU A 413 -16.43 -10.54 13.12
N LYS A 414 -15.93 -11.55 12.40
CA LYS A 414 -16.41 -11.87 11.04
C LYS A 414 -17.88 -12.27 11.01
N ASP A 415 -18.30 -13.10 11.96
CA ASP A 415 -19.68 -13.56 12.06
C ASP A 415 -20.61 -12.42 12.43
N ASN A 416 -20.19 -11.52 13.34
CA ASN A 416 -20.90 -10.30 13.71
C ASN A 416 -21.07 -9.37 12.49
N ILE A 417 -19.99 -9.04 11.79
CA ILE A 417 -20.04 -8.19 10.58
C ILE A 417 -20.97 -8.81 9.52
N ALA A 418 -20.91 -10.13 9.32
CA ALA A 418 -21.76 -10.81 8.34
C ALA A 418 -23.25 -10.81 8.74
N ALA A 419 -23.55 -10.95 10.03
CA ALA A 419 -24.91 -10.85 10.56
C ALA A 419 -25.43 -9.41 10.44
N ASN A 420 -24.63 -8.44 10.86
CA ASN A 420 -24.96 -7.02 10.80
C ASN A 420 -25.14 -6.51 9.36
N LYS A 421 -24.35 -6.99 8.40
CA LYS A 421 -24.56 -6.69 6.99
C LYS A 421 -25.94 -7.11 6.49
N LYS A 422 -26.41 -8.30 6.88
CA LYS A 422 -27.78 -8.74 6.56
C LYS A 422 -28.83 -7.88 7.27
N ALA A 423 -28.60 -7.51 8.52
CA ALA A 423 -29.50 -6.65 9.28
C ALA A 423 -29.60 -5.23 8.68
N ALA A 424 -28.50 -4.67 8.20
CA ALA A 424 -28.43 -3.39 7.50
C ALA A 424 -29.20 -3.46 6.18
N GLU A 425 -28.96 -4.48 5.34
CA GLU A 425 -29.73 -4.72 4.12
C GLU A 425 -31.23 -4.89 4.40
N GLN A 426 -31.60 -5.54 5.51
CA GLN A 426 -33.00 -5.69 5.92
C GLN A 426 -33.61 -4.36 6.36
N SER A 427 -32.86 -3.50 7.09
CA SER A 427 -33.34 -2.17 7.49
C SER A 427 -33.73 -1.31 6.29
N GLN A 428 -32.92 -1.34 5.23
CA GLN A 428 -33.20 -0.63 3.98
C GLN A 428 -34.42 -1.20 3.26
N LYS A 429 -34.63 -2.53 3.31
CA LYS A 429 -35.82 -3.16 2.71
C LYS A 429 -37.09 -2.81 3.49
N ASN A 430 -37.05 -2.83 4.81
CA ASN A 430 -38.20 -2.49 5.66
C ASN A 430 -38.61 -1.02 5.45
N ALA A 431 -37.65 -0.10 5.47
CA ALA A 431 -37.90 1.32 5.21
C ALA A 431 -38.47 1.59 3.81
N ASN A 432 -38.12 0.77 2.80
CA ASN A 432 -38.73 0.85 1.46
C ASN A 432 -40.13 0.21 1.41
N ALA A 433 -40.39 -0.79 2.27
CA ALA A 433 -41.66 -1.50 2.34
C ALA A 433 -42.74 -0.73 3.09
N GLU A 434 -42.36 0.19 3.99
CA GLU A 434 -43.24 1.09 4.77
C GLU A 434 -44.17 2.02 3.93
N GLY A 435 -44.13 1.92 2.61
CA GLY A 435 -45.27 2.29 1.76
C GLY A 435 -46.52 1.41 1.94
N ASN A 436 -46.41 0.24 2.60
CA ASN A 436 -47.50 -0.69 2.95
C ASN A 436 -47.11 -1.52 4.21
N GLU A 437 -47.73 -1.19 5.35
CA GLU A 437 -47.75 -1.96 6.61
C GLU A 437 -46.41 -2.05 7.37
N ALA A 438 -46.24 -1.18 8.38
CA ALA A 438 -45.23 -1.33 9.41
C ALA A 438 -45.60 -2.50 10.33
N ASP A 439 -44.71 -3.48 10.49
CA ASP A 439 -44.74 -4.40 11.62
C ASP A 439 -44.32 -3.60 12.87
N ASP A 440 -45.31 -2.99 13.53
CA ASP A 440 -45.20 -2.43 14.88
C ASP A 440 -45.03 -3.58 15.90
N GLU A 441 -43.87 -4.26 15.90
CA GLU A 441 -43.41 -4.94 17.11
C GLU A 441 -42.87 -3.88 18.07
N ALA A 442 -43.78 -3.18 18.76
CA ALA A 442 -43.42 -2.31 19.86
C ALA A 442 -42.63 -3.14 20.90
N ASN A 443 -41.49 -2.60 21.35
CA ASN A 443 -40.70 -3.19 22.42
C ASN A 443 -41.61 -3.51 23.62
N THR A 444 -41.43 -4.68 24.23
CA THR A 444 -42.17 -5.00 25.45
C THR A 444 -41.67 -4.10 26.59
N SER A 445 -42.48 -3.97 27.66
CA SER A 445 -42.05 -3.25 28.88
C SER A 445 -40.76 -3.81 29.49
N GLU A 446 -40.41 -5.06 29.19
CA GLU A 446 -39.17 -5.69 29.64
C GLU A 446 -37.98 -5.31 28.75
N ASP A 447 -38.20 -5.19 27.44
CA ASP A 447 -37.21 -4.70 26.46
C ASP A 447 -36.87 -3.22 26.72
N GLU A 448 -37.88 -2.36 26.95
CA GLU A 448 -37.66 -0.95 27.32
C GLU A 448 -36.75 -0.83 28.56
N LYS A 449 -36.99 -1.68 29.57
CA LYS A 449 -36.20 -1.67 30.81
C LYS A 449 -34.77 -2.14 30.57
N ASN A 450 -34.58 -3.17 29.76
CA ASN A 450 -33.24 -3.68 29.41
C ASN A 450 -32.42 -2.62 28.67
N ILE A 451 -33.03 -1.92 27.70
CA ILE A 451 -32.40 -0.82 26.96
C ILE A 451 -32.00 0.33 27.92
N MET A 452 -32.89 0.71 28.83
CA MET A 452 -32.61 1.73 29.84
C MET A 452 -31.40 1.36 30.71
N GLU A 453 -31.32 0.11 31.18
CA GLU A 453 -30.21 -0.38 32.01
C GLU A 453 -28.90 -0.52 31.22
N LYS A 454 -28.96 -1.05 29.99
CA LYS A 454 -27.80 -1.29 29.12
C LYS A 454 -27.14 0.02 28.66
N TYR A 455 -27.95 0.99 28.22
CA TYR A 455 -27.46 2.24 27.63
C TYR A 455 -27.59 3.47 28.53
N ASP A 456 -28.05 3.30 29.79
CA ASP A 456 -28.21 4.39 30.76
C ASP A 456 -29.07 5.54 30.20
N LEU A 457 -30.26 5.15 29.72
CA LEU A 457 -31.26 6.03 29.13
C LEU A 457 -32.48 6.14 30.04
N THR A 458 -33.13 7.29 30.01
CA THR A 458 -34.43 7.48 30.67
C THR A 458 -35.55 6.88 29.83
N ALA A 459 -36.68 6.52 30.45
CA ALA A 459 -37.85 6.02 29.74
C ALA A 459 -38.37 7.00 28.66
N ALA A 460 -38.21 8.31 28.87
CA ALA A 460 -38.58 9.32 27.87
C ALA A 460 -37.66 9.29 26.65
N GLN A 461 -36.35 9.06 26.87
CA GLN A 461 -35.37 8.93 25.80
C GLN A 461 -35.59 7.65 24.98
N VAL A 462 -35.88 6.52 25.62
CA VAL A 462 -36.17 5.26 24.92
C VAL A 462 -37.39 5.41 24.00
N LYS A 463 -38.50 5.95 24.51
CA LYS A 463 -39.70 6.20 23.68
C LYS A 463 -39.47 7.15 22.52
N LYS A 464 -38.60 8.15 22.73
CA LYS A 464 -38.20 9.06 21.66
C LYS A 464 -37.40 8.32 20.59
N ALA A 465 -36.41 7.52 21.00
CA ALA A 465 -35.55 6.75 20.11
C ALA A 465 -36.35 5.78 19.23
N GLU A 466 -37.38 5.14 19.77
CA GLU A 466 -38.28 4.25 19.02
C GLU A 466 -39.02 4.93 17.87
N SER A 467 -39.31 6.23 18.01
CA SER A 467 -40.01 7.01 16.98
C SER A 467 -39.08 7.78 16.05
N LEU A 468 -37.79 7.86 16.39
CA LEU A 468 -36.84 8.70 15.67
C LEU A 468 -36.30 7.97 14.44
N GLU A 469 -36.64 8.47 13.26
CA GLU A 469 -36.07 7.99 12.01
C GLU A 469 -34.66 8.54 11.82
N ILE A 470 -33.65 7.66 11.90
CA ILE A 470 -32.25 8.01 11.64
C ILE A 470 -31.70 7.24 10.44
N THR A 471 -30.78 7.86 9.69
CA THR A 471 -29.92 7.14 8.75
C THR A 471 -28.52 7.03 9.34
N ALA A 472 -28.09 5.82 9.69
CA ALA A 472 -26.74 5.54 10.15
C ALA A 472 -25.86 5.13 8.96
N PHE A 473 -24.94 6.02 8.57
CA PHE A 473 -24.06 5.86 7.42
C PHE A 473 -22.60 5.75 7.85
N GLY A 474 -21.88 4.72 7.41
CA GLY A 474 -20.48 4.64 7.82
C GLY A 474 -19.66 3.48 7.30
N ASP A 475 -18.51 3.30 7.93
CA ASP A 475 -17.55 2.26 7.62
C ASP A 475 -17.80 0.95 8.39
N SER A 476 -16.77 0.13 8.57
CA SER A 476 -16.89 -1.17 9.23
C SER A 476 -17.30 -1.05 10.69
N VAL A 477 -16.94 0.04 11.38
CA VAL A 477 -17.33 0.26 12.79
C VAL A 477 -18.82 0.57 12.89
N MET A 478 -19.34 1.41 11.98
CA MET A 478 -20.78 1.68 11.90
C MET A 478 -21.56 0.42 11.51
N LEU A 479 -21.02 -0.35 10.56
CA LEU A 479 -21.62 -1.63 10.18
C LEU A 479 -21.68 -2.58 11.38
N ASP A 480 -20.62 -2.68 12.16
CA ASP A 480 -20.59 -3.56 13.34
C ASP A 480 -21.57 -3.12 14.44
N ALA A 481 -21.94 -1.83 14.49
CA ALA A 481 -22.93 -1.29 15.42
C ALA A 481 -24.40 -1.53 15.01
N THR A 482 -24.66 -2.19 13.87
CA THR A 482 -26.02 -2.26 13.28
C THR A 482 -27.06 -2.83 14.24
N ALA A 483 -26.78 -3.98 14.88
CA ALA A 483 -27.75 -4.62 15.77
C ALA A 483 -28.07 -3.74 17.00
N ASP A 484 -27.05 -3.25 17.69
CA ASP A 484 -27.18 -2.41 18.88
C ASP A 484 -27.83 -1.06 18.58
N LEU A 485 -27.52 -0.45 17.43
CA LEU A 485 -28.21 0.78 16.99
C LEU A 485 -29.70 0.52 16.75
N LYS A 486 -30.06 -0.62 16.16
CA LYS A 486 -31.46 -0.98 15.92
C LYS A 486 -32.20 -1.43 17.18
N GLU A 487 -31.49 -1.85 18.22
CA GLU A 487 -32.05 -2.11 19.54
C GLU A 487 -32.58 -0.81 20.16
N VAL A 488 -31.86 0.31 19.99
CA VAL A 488 -32.24 1.61 20.54
C VAL A 488 -33.14 2.42 19.59
N PHE A 489 -32.77 2.49 18.31
CA PHE A 489 -33.46 3.23 17.26
C PHE A 489 -34.12 2.25 16.30
N THR A 490 -35.31 1.79 16.65
CA THR A 490 -36.03 0.72 15.93
C THR A 490 -36.31 1.07 14.46
N GLN A 491 -36.45 2.36 14.15
CA GLN A 491 -36.68 2.92 12.81
C GLN A 491 -35.38 3.30 12.07
N ALA A 492 -34.21 2.93 12.58
CA ALA A 492 -32.94 3.26 11.96
C ALA A 492 -32.74 2.54 10.61
N VAL A 493 -32.37 3.32 9.59
CA VAL A 493 -31.84 2.81 8.32
C VAL A 493 -30.32 2.78 8.42
N VAL A 494 -29.71 1.59 8.34
CA VAL A 494 -28.25 1.45 8.40
C VAL A 494 -27.68 1.18 7.02
N ASP A 495 -26.70 1.97 6.63
CA ASP A 495 -25.87 1.78 5.45
C ASP A 495 -24.39 1.87 5.85
N GLY A 496 -23.82 0.71 6.20
CA GLY A 496 -22.40 0.55 6.51
C GLY A 496 -21.72 -0.45 5.57
N ASP A 497 -20.44 -0.26 5.26
CA ASP A 497 -19.66 -1.26 4.52
C ASP A 497 -18.19 -1.30 4.94
N VAL A 498 -17.60 -2.49 4.84
CA VAL A 498 -16.19 -2.72 5.20
C VAL A 498 -15.28 -1.99 4.22
N GLY A 499 -14.30 -1.26 4.75
CA GLY A 499 -13.35 -0.49 3.93
C GLY A 499 -13.94 0.79 3.33
N ARG A 500 -15.19 1.18 3.65
CA ARG A 500 -15.81 2.41 3.12
C ARG A 500 -14.98 3.64 3.46
N GLN A 501 -14.88 4.53 2.48
CA GLN A 501 -14.11 5.77 2.55
C GLN A 501 -15.02 6.97 2.30
N LEU A 502 -14.69 8.11 2.92
CA LEU A 502 -15.46 9.35 2.76
C LEU A 502 -15.52 9.80 1.29
N TYR A 503 -14.41 9.73 0.56
CA TYR A 503 -14.35 10.23 -0.82
C TYR A 503 -15.24 9.48 -1.81
N ALA A 504 -15.63 8.24 -1.51
CA ALA A 504 -16.53 7.43 -2.34
C ALA A 504 -17.99 7.57 -1.94
N SER A 505 -18.26 8.27 -0.84
CA SER A 505 -19.58 8.33 -0.20
C SER A 505 -20.58 9.32 -0.81
N PRO A 506 -20.22 10.42 -1.51
CA PRO A 506 -21.21 11.34 -2.08
C PRO A 506 -22.24 10.66 -2.99
N GLU A 507 -21.80 9.77 -3.90
CA GLU A 507 -22.74 9.04 -4.77
C GLU A 507 -23.62 8.04 -3.99
N LEU A 508 -23.13 7.49 -2.88
CA LEU A 508 -23.91 6.61 -2.01
C LEU A 508 -24.99 7.39 -1.24
N ILE A 509 -24.66 8.57 -0.72
CA ILE A 509 -25.64 9.46 -0.08
C ILE A 509 -26.72 9.88 -1.08
N LYS A 510 -26.31 10.18 -2.31
CA LYS A 510 -27.25 10.51 -3.38
C LYS A 510 -28.19 9.34 -3.70
N ASP A 511 -27.68 8.11 -3.79
CA ASP A 511 -28.50 6.92 -3.98
C ASP A 511 -29.49 6.69 -2.82
N LEU A 512 -29.06 6.87 -1.57
CA LEU A 512 -29.96 6.82 -0.41
C LEU A 512 -31.05 7.88 -0.47
N LYS A 513 -30.72 9.10 -0.88
CA LYS A 513 -31.66 10.19 -1.06
C LYS A 513 -32.69 9.90 -2.17
N GLU A 514 -32.24 9.35 -3.29
CA GLU A 514 -33.11 8.95 -4.41
C GLU A 514 -34.06 7.81 -4.01
N LYS A 515 -33.64 6.93 -3.11
CA LYS A 515 -34.44 5.84 -2.55
C LYS A 515 -35.30 6.25 -1.34
N ASN A 516 -35.30 7.52 -0.94
CA ASN A 516 -35.97 8.01 0.27
C ASN A 516 -35.52 7.30 1.56
N LEU A 517 -34.27 6.85 1.60
CA LEU A 517 -33.63 6.19 2.74
C LEU A 517 -32.75 7.14 3.57
N LEU A 518 -32.53 8.38 3.09
CA LEU A 518 -31.79 9.42 3.79
C LEU A 518 -32.74 10.32 4.61
N ARG A 519 -32.90 9.96 5.90
CA ARG A 519 -33.76 10.61 6.89
C ARG A 519 -33.22 11.98 7.32
N ASP A 520 -33.99 12.73 8.11
CA ASP A 520 -33.64 14.10 8.53
C ASP A 520 -32.50 14.15 9.56
N THR A 521 -32.29 13.05 10.30
CA THR A 521 -31.16 12.87 11.23
C THR A 521 -30.21 11.82 10.66
N VAL A 522 -28.96 12.22 10.42
CA VAL A 522 -27.93 11.38 9.81
C VAL A 522 -26.79 11.16 10.79
N LEU A 523 -26.58 9.91 11.20
CA LEU A 523 -25.44 9.49 12.02
C LEU A 523 -24.32 9.03 11.09
N VAL A 524 -23.13 9.60 11.22
CA VAL A 524 -21.99 9.34 10.35
C VAL A 524 -20.82 8.75 11.13
N GLY A 525 -20.37 7.56 10.73
CA GLY A 525 -19.17 6.90 11.25
C GLY A 525 -18.16 6.67 10.14
N LEU A 526 -17.42 7.71 9.75
CA LEU A 526 -16.40 7.65 8.70
C LEU A 526 -15.09 8.30 9.15
N GLY A 527 -13.98 7.68 8.76
CA GLY A 527 -12.62 8.17 9.01
C GLY A 527 -11.71 7.12 9.64
N THR A 528 -12.28 6.00 10.08
CA THR A 528 -11.51 4.84 10.57
C THR A 528 -10.64 4.33 9.43
N ASN A 529 -11.25 4.22 8.25
CA ASN A 529 -10.62 3.57 7.10
C ASN A 529 -9.57 4.39 6.36
N GLY A 530 -9.43 5.67 6.66
CA GLY A 530 -8.50 6.54 5.95
C GLY A 530 -8.76 8.00 6.24
N SER A 531 -7.77 8.82 5.91
CA SER A 531 -7.93 10.28 5.97
C SER A 531 -8.72 10.80 4.78
N PHE A 532 -9.15 12.05 4.90
CA PHE A 532 -9.86 12.76 3.86
C PHE A 532 -9.47 14.23 3.84
N THR A 533 -9.76 14.88 2.73
CA THR A 533 -9.57 16.32 2.53
C THR A 533 -10.82 17.08 2.89
N GLU A 534 -10.67 18.36 3.22
CA GLU A 534 -11.80 19.27 3.42
C GLU A 534 -12.74 19.31 2.20
N ALA A 535 -12.20 19.33 0.98
CA ALA A 535 -13.02 19.32 -0.24
C ALA A 535 -13.87 18.05 -0.39
N GLN A 536 -13.36 16.89 0.03
CA GLN A 536 -14.14 15.65 0.05
C GLN A 536 -15.22 15.70 1.12
N PHE A 537 -14.92 16.24 2.30
CA PHE A 537 -15.88 16.44 3.38
C PHE A 537 -17.00 17.39 2.96
N ASP A 538 -16.65 18.53 2.36
CA ASP A 538 -17.60 19.51 1.83
C ASP A 538 -18.50 18.88 0.77
N SER A 539 -17.94 18.06 -0.13
CA SER A 539 -18.73 17.33 -1.13
C SER A 539 -19.73 16.37 -0.49
N PHE A 540 -19.37 15.72 0.62
CA PHE A 540 -20.25 14.81 1.34
C PHE A 540 -21.38 15.58 2.06
N MET A 541 -21.04 16.64 2.79
CA MET A 541 -22.03 17.48 3.47
C MET A 541 -23.00 18.17 2.50
N ASN A 542 -22.53 18.57 1.32
CA ASN A 542 -23.38 19.16 0.29
C ASN A 542 -24.47 18.18 -0.22
N GLU A 543 -24.17 16.87 -0.31
CA GLU A 543 -25.16 15.87 -0.71
C GLU A 543 -26.21 15.61 0.40
N ILE A 544 -25.78 15.67 1.67
CA ILE A 544 -26.66 15.58 2.84
C ILE A 544 -27.63 16.77 2.89
N GLY A 545 -27.15 17.98 2.62
CA GLY A 545 -27.92 19.23 2.68
C GLY A 545 -28.16 19.71 4.12
N ASP A 546 -29.33 20.27 4.39
CA ASP A 546 -29.66 20.93 5.67
C ASP A 546 -30.06 19.97 6.82
N ARG A 547 -29.90 18.65 6.61
CA ARG A 547 -30.23 17.61 7.61
C ARG A 547 -29.35 17.75 8.85
N LYS A 548 -29.82 17.28 10.00
CA LYS A 548 -28.99 17.19 11.21
C LYS A 548 -27.97 16.07 11.05
N VAL A 549 -26.70 16.36 11.32
CA VAL A 549 -25.60 15.40 11.18
C VAL A 549 -24.96 15.17 12.54
N TYR A 550 -24.91 13.92 12.96
CA TYR A 550 -24.13 13.49 14.12
C TYR A 550 -22.92 12.72 13.60
N TRP A 551 -21.70 13.22 13.83
CA TRP A 551 -20.50 12.57 13.32
C TRP A 551 -19.67 12.00 14.46
N ILE A 552 -19.33 10.72 14.38
CA ILE A 552 -18.54 10.02 15.40
C ILE A 552 -17.06 10.14 15.04
N ASN A 553 -16.25 10.73 15.94
CA ASN A 553 -14.79 10.76 15.75
C ASN A 553 -14.16 9.36 15.95
N VAL A 554 -12.91 9.21 15.55
CA VAL A 554 -12.34 7.87 15.32
C VAL A 554 -11.25 7.52 16.33
N ARG A 555 -11.25 6.26 16.78
CA ARG A 555 -10.15 5.66 17.54
C ARG A 555 -9.55 4.52 16.73
N VAL A 556 -8.36 4.75 16.22
CA VAL A 556 -7.60 3.84 15.37
C VAL A 556 -6.10 4.02 15.69
N PRO A 557 -5.66 3.59 16.90
CA PRO A 557 -4.32 3.91 17.44
C PRO A 557 -3.19 3.25 16.64
N THR A 558 -3.53 2.27 15.82
CA THR A 558 -2.64 1.58 14.89
C THR A 558 -2.33 2.41 13.63
N GLN A 559 -3.02 3.53 13.39
CA GLN A 559 -2.88 4.31 12.17
C GLN A 559 -2.44 5.76 12.41
N ARG A 560 -1.58 6.26 11.52
CA ARG A 560 -0.94 7.58 11.65
C ARG A 560 -1.89 8.75 11.42
N TRP A 561 -3.00 8.52 10.74
CA TRP A 561 -3.95 9.58 10.39
C TRP A 561 -4.99 9.86 11.48
N GLN A 562 -5.13 9.02 12.52
CA GLN A 562 -6.16 9.15 13.56
C GLN A 562 -6.32 10.60 14.04
N ASN A 563 -5.23 11.18 14.53
CA ASN A 563 -5.24 12.52 15.11
C ASN A 563 -5.42 13.62 14.06
N GLU A 564 -5.06 13.36 12.81
CA GLU A 564 -5.34 14.29 11.70
C GLU A 564 -6.82 14.28 11.33
N VAL A 565 -7.44 13.09 11.33
CA VAL A 565 -8.88 12.92 11.10
C VAL A 565 -9.69 13.57 12.22
N ASN A 566 -9.37 13.30 13.49
CA ASN A 566 -10.12 13.88 14.62
C ASN A 566 -10.02 15.41 14.63
N ARG A 567 -8.83 15.98 14.41
CA ARG A 567 -8.69 17.44 14.24
C ARG A 567 -9.40 17.99 13.01
N MET A 568 -9.54 17.20 11.94
CA MET A 568 -10.35 17.62 10.79
C MET A 568 -11.82 17.67 11.21
N LEU A 569 -12.34 16.62 11.85
CA LEU A 569 -13.72 16.55 12.30
C LEU A 569 -14.08 17.67 13.29
N GLU A 570 -13.21 17.97 14.25
CA GLU A 570 -13.36 19.13 15.16
C GLU A 570 -13.53 20.44 14.36
N ARG A 571 -12.62 20.71 13.42
CA ARG A 571 -12.72 21.92 12.57
C ARG A 571 -13.97 21.94 11.69
N MET A 572 -14.41 20.78 11.21
CA MET A 572 -15.61 20.71 10.37
C MET A 572 -16.89 20.91 11.19
N ALA A 573 -16.93 20.44 12.44
CA ALA A 573 -18.03 20.72 13.36
C ALA A 573 -18.12 22.23 13.69
N GLU A 574 -17.01 22.95 13.75
CA GLU A 574 -17.01 24.42 13.86
C GLU A 574 -17.51 25.13 12.59
N LYS A 575 -17.40 24.48 11.42
CA LYS A 575 -17.75 25.05 10.11
C LYS A 575 -19.22 24.81 9.74
N TYR A 576 -19.81 23.69 10.17
CA TYR A 576 -21.15 23.26 9.80
C TYR A 576 -22.09 23.33 11.01
N ASP A 577 -22.98 24.33 11.04
CA ASP A 577 -23.93 24.54 12.14
C ASP A 577 -24.93 23.38 12.33
N ASN A 578 -25.13 22.56 11.30
CA ASN A 578 -25.99 21.37 11.32
C ASN A 578 -25.24 20.08 11.69
N MET A 579 -23.97 20.17 12.12
CA MET A 579 -23.16 19.02 12.51
C MET A 579 -22.79 19.05 13.99
N THR A 580 -23.12 17.98 14.70
CA THR A 580 -22.68 17.71 16.08
C THR A 580 -21.63 16.60 16.08
N LEU A 581 -20.50 16.83 16.75
CA LEU A 581 -19.46 15.82 16.93
C LEU A 581 -19.73 14.93 18.14
N ILE A 582 -19.72 13.61 17.96
CA ILE A 582 -19.78 12.59 19.01
C ILE A 582 -18.36 12.14 19.34
N ASP A 583 -17.93 12.37 20.58
CA ASP A 583 -16.56 12.18 21.04
C ASP A 583 -16.28 10.75 21.54
N TRP A 584 -16.30 9.79 20.61
CA TRP A 584 -15.91 8.41 20.88
C TRP A 584 -14.43 8.27 21.22
N TYR A 585 -13.58 9.08 20.60
CA TYR A 585 -12.13 9.02 20.76
C TYR A 585 -11.73 9.24 22.21
N ASP A 586 -12.10 10.36 22.84
CA ASP A 586 -11.68 10.64 24.22
C ASP A 586 -12.30 9.64 25.21
N LEU A 587 -13.56 9.22 24.98
CA LEU A 587 -14.23 8.23 25.83
C LEU A 587 -13.50 6.88 25.82
N SER A 588 -13.05 6.45 24.64
CA SER A 588 -12.52 5.09 24.43
C SER A 588 -11.00 4.99 24.41
N ASN A 589 -10.27 6.13 24.38
CA ASN A 589 -8.83 6.16 24.11
C ASN A 589 -8.04 5.23 25.05
N ASP A 590 -8.35 5.29 26.34
CA ASP A 590 -7.67 4.55 27.41
C ASP A 590 -8.31 3.19 27.73
N GLN A 591 -9.33 2.77 26.97
CA GLN A 591 -10.13 1.57 27.24
C GLN A 591 -9.73 0.40 26.32
N GLU A 592 -8.48 -0.08 26.39
CA GLU A 592 -8.01 -1.17 25.51
C GLU A 592 -8.89 -2.44 25.59
N SER A 593 -9.52 -2.70 26.74
CA SER A 593 -10.41 -3.86 26.93
C SER A 593 -11.73 -3.77 26.18
N TRP A 594 -12.10 -2.62 25.62
CA TRP A 594 -13.33 -2.44 24.84
C TRP A 594 -13.17 -2.84 23.38
N PHE A 595 -11.99 -3.29 22.95
CA PHE A 595 -11.69 -3.56 21.54
C PHE A 595 -11.25 -5.01 21.33
N TYR A 596 -11.46 -5.51 20.11
CA TYR A 596 -10.83 -6.73 19.64
C TYR A 596 -9.31 -6.55 19.48
N GLU A 597 -8.58 -7.64 19.17
CA GLU A 597 -7.13 -7.62 18.97
C GLU A 597 -6.64 -6.61 17.91
N ASP A 598 -7.50 -6.22 16.96
CA ASP A 598 -7.17 -5.22 15.94
C ASP A 598 -7.11 -3.78 16.49
N ARG A 599 -7.59 -3.56 17.73
CA ARG A 599 -7.64 -2.28 18.45
C ARG A 599 -8.50 -1.21 17.77
N VAL A 600 -9.38 -1.60 16.84
CA VAL A 600 -10.23 -0.69 16.07
C VAL A 600 -11.69 -1.02 16.30
N HIS A 601 -12.09 -2.28 16.13
CA HIS A 601 -13.48 -2.68 16.29
C HIS A 601 -13.80 -2.88 17.78
N PRO A 602 -14.86 -2.24 18.30
CA PRO A 602 -15.33 -2.50 19.65
C PRO A 602 -15.76 -3.96 19.79
N ASN A 603 -15.42 -4.60 20.90
CA ASN A 603 -16.03 -5.87 21.29
C ASN A 603 -17.44 -5.61 21.89
N PRO A 604 -18.22 -6.64 22.30
CA PRO A 604 -19.58 -6.40 22.81
C PRO A 604 -19.66 -5.37 23.93
N ASP A 605 -18.76 -5.43 24.92
CA ASP A 605 -18.73 -4.45 26.03
C ASP A 605 -18.43 -3.02 25.52
N GLY A 606 -17.52 -2.90 24.55
CA GLY A 606 -17.20 -1.63 23.91
C GLY A 606 -18.32 -1.09 23.03
N MET A 607 -19.07 -1.97 22.36
CA MET A 607 -20.19 -1.60 21.51
C MET A 607 -21.35 -1.04 22.34
N ASP A 608 -21.58 -1.59 23.53
CA ASP A 608 -22.54 -1.03 24.48
C ASP A 608 -22.20 0.42 24.83
N GLN A 609 -20.92 0.72 25.07
CA GLN A 609 -20.47 2.09 25.35
C GLN A 609 -20.53 3.00 24.13
N TYR A 610 -20.23 2.46 22.94
CA TYR A 610 -20.32 3.17 21.67
C TYR A 610 -21.76 3.65 21.40
N VAL A 611 -22.72 2.73 21.45
CA VAL A 611 -24.14 3.04 21.21
C VAL A 611 -24.74 3.86 22.34
N LYS A 612 -24.32 3.64 23.60
CA LYS A 612 -24.69 4.51 24.73
C LYS A 612 -24.33 5.97 24.44
N LEU A 613 -23.08 6.25 24.05
CA LEU A 613 -22.64 7.60 23.75
C LEU A 613 -23.46 8.21 22.61
N VAL A 614 -23.64 7.47 21.52
CA VAL A 614 -24.45 7.90 20.37
C VAL A 614 -25.88 8.26 20.79
N ALA A 615 -26.55 7.36 21.50
CA ALA A 615 -27.94 7.55 21.92
C ALA A 615 -28.08 8.75 22.86
N GLN A 616 -27.18 8.89 23.83
CA GLN A 616 -27.20 10.01 24.76
C GLN A 616 -27.01 11.36 24.05
N THR A 617 -26.13 11.45 23.05
CA THR A 617 -25.92 12.69 22.29
C THR A 617 -27.12 13.03 21.41
N ILE A 618 -27.62 12.10 20.60
CA ILE A 618 -28.75 12.35 19.68
C ILE A 618 -30.01 12.74 20.46
N LEU A 619 -30.28 12.06 21.58
CA LEU A 619 -31.51 12.26 22.35
C LEU A 619 -31.45 13.45 23.33
N GLN A 620 -30.29 14.11 23.47
CA GLN A 620 -30.14 15.34 24.27
C GLN A 620 -30.42 16.62 23.46
N GLU A 621 -30.13 16.62 22.16
CA GLU A 621 -30.21 17.81 21.30
C GLU A 621 -31.55 17.99 20.58
N GLU A 622 -32.38 16.97 20.61
CA GLU A 622 -33.77 17.03 20.17
C GLU A 622 -34.72 17.17 21.35
#